data_AF-A0A3G1TVJ4-F1
#
_entry.id   AF-A0A3G1TVJ4-F1
#
_cell.length_a   1.000
_cell.length_b   1.000
_cell.length_c   1.000
_cell.angle_alpha   90.00
_cell.angle_beta   90.00
_cell.angle_gamma   90.00
#
_symmetry.space_group_name_H-M   'P 1'
#
loop_
_entity.id
_entity.type
_entity.pdbx_description
1 polymer ?
#
loop_
_entity_poly.entity_id
_entity_poly.type
_entity_poly.pdbx_seq_one_letter_code
_entity_poly.pdbx_strand_id
1 'polypeptide(L)'
;MDVIKSQQISARPIEKVVVHPLVLLSIVDHYNRVARDTKKRVVGVLLGTSFRGTVDVTNSYAVPFEEEDKDPSISFLDHNYHESMFSMFRRINAKEHVVGWY
;
A
#
# COMPACT_ATOMS: atom_id res chain seq x y z
N MET A 1 -27.63 33.45 -3.56
CA MET A 1 -26.96 32.37 -4.31
C MET A 1 -25.60 32.20 -3.66
N ASP A 2 -25.56 31.51 -2.53
CA ASP A 2 -24.33 31.28 -1.78
C ASP A 2 -23.61 30.09 -2.38
N VAL A 3 -22.55 30.40 -3.15
CA VAL A 3 -21.64 29.39 -3.69
C VAL A 3 -20.79 28.90 -2.53
N ILE A 4 -21.16 27.73 -1.99
CA ILE A 4 -20.35 26.97 -1.04
C ILE A 4 -18.99 26.71 -1.71
N LYS A 5 -17.94 27.40 -1.26
CA LYS A 5 -16.56 27.08 -1.60
C LYS A 5 -16.29 25.68 -1.06
N SER A 6 -16.18 24.70 -1.96
CA SER A 6 -15.60 23.40 -1.65
C SER A 6 -14.22 23.64 -1.05
N GLN A 7 -14.10 23.34 0.24
CA GLN A 7 -12.85 23.44 0.97
C GLN A 7 -11.92 22.38 0.37
N GLN A 8 -11.06 22.81 -0.56
CA GLN A 8 -9.99 22.00 -1.11
C GLN A 8 -9.11 21.63 0.08
N ILE A 9 -9.24 20.40 0.57
CA ILE A 9 -8.37 19.84 1.61
C ILE A 9 -7.00 19.78 0.95
N SER A 10 -6.21 20.84 1.09
CA SER A 10 -4.79 20.82 0.75
C SER A 10 -4.19 19.66 1.53
N ALA A 11 -3.84 18.57 0.85
CA ALA A 11 -3.13 17.47 1.45
C ALA A 11 -1.87 18.09 2.05
N ARG A 12 -1.77 18.10 3.39
CA ARG A 12 -0.54 18.56 4.04
C ARG A 12 0.60 17.70 3.50
N PRO A 13 1.75 18.29 3.20
CA PRO A 13 2.90 17.52 2.75
C PRO A 13 3.21 16.44 3.82
N ILE A 14 3.55 15.26 3.35
CA ILE A 14 4.02 14.19 4.24
C ILE A 14 5.42 14.60 4.70
N GLU A 15 5.56 14.86 5.99
CA GLU A 15 6.83 15.27 6.61
C GLU A 15 7.60 14.08 7.17
N LYS A 16 6.87 13.02 7.58
CA LYS A 16 7.47 11.87 8.25
C LYS A 16 6.71 10.59 7.92
N VAL A 17 7.45 9.51 7.67
CA VAL A 17 6.90 8.16 7.56
C VAL A 17 7.50 7.31 8.66
N VAL A 18 6.64 6.68 9.46
CA VAL A 18 7.03 5.76 10.52
C VAL A 18 6.62 4.36 10.08
N VAL A 19 7.60 3.46 9.94
CA VAL A 19 7.34 2.08 9.53
C VAL A 19 7.49 1.16 10.73
N HIS A 20 6.44 0.42 11.06
CA HIS A 20 6.48 -0.55 12.15
C HIS A 20 7.30 -1.79 11.73
N PRO A 21 8.12 -2.39 12.62
CA PRO A 21 8.99 -3.52 12.26
C PRO A 21 8.25 -4.74 11.69
N LEU A 22 6.99 -4.93 12.07
CA LEU A 22 6.13 -6.00 11.52
C LEU A 22 5.98 -5.89 9.99
N VAL A 23 5.90 -4.67 9.47
CA VAL A 23 5.77 -4.39 8.04
C VAL A 23 7.03 -4.84 7.30
N LEU A 24 8.21 -4.51 7.83
CA LEU A 24 9.48 -4.92 7.24
C LEU A 24 9.62 -6.45 7.22
N LEU A 25 9.23 -7.12 8.30
CA LEU A 25 9.22 -8.59 8.36
C LEU A 25 8.26 -9.19 7.33
N SER A 26 7.06 -8.61 7.19
CA SER A 26 6.05 -9.03 6.20
C SER A 26 6.55 -8.87 4.75
N ILE A 27 7.20 -7.74 4.44
CA ILE A 27 7.79 -7.48 3.11
C ILE A 27 8.88 -8.51 2.79
N VAL A 28 9.77 -8.80 3.74
CA VAL A 28 10.86 -9.77 3.54
C VAL A 28 10.31 -11.19 3.38
N ASP A 29 9.31 -11.59 4.16
CA ASP A 29 8.63 -12.89 4.00
C ASP A 29 7.94 -12.99 2.63
N HIS A 30 7.25 -11.92 2.20
CA HIS A 30 6.62 -11.85 0.88
C HIS A 30 7.65 -12.07 -0.25
N TYR A 31 8.77 -11.35 -0.22
CA TYR A 31 9.84 -11.53 -1.21
C TYR A 31 10.36 -12.98 -1.23
N ASN A 32 10.61 -13.56 -0.06
CA ASN A 32 11.14 -14.92 0.07
C ASN A 32 10.17 -16.01 -0.41
N ARG A 33 8.86 -15.74 -0.45
CA ARG A 33 7.85 -16.70 -0.94
C ARG A 33 7.69 -16.67 -2.45
N VAL A 34 7.79 -15.49 -3.06
CA VAL A 34 7.41 -15.28 -4.47
C VAL A 34 8.62 -15.18 -5.37
N ALA A 35 9.64 -14.42 -4.96
CA ALA A 35 10.72 -13.99 -5.83
C ALA A 35 12.10 -14.46 -5.36
N ARG A 36 12.16 -15.39 -4.40
CA ARG A 36 13.42 -15.94 -3.91
C ARG A 36 14.22 -16.54 -5.07
N ASP A 37 15.49 -16.14 -5.13
CA ASP A 37 16.43 -16.53 -6.19
C ASP A 37 16.05 -16.04 -7.60
N THR A 38 15.10 -15.12 -7.71
CA THR A 38 14.72 -14.43 -8.95
C THR A 38 15.09 -12.95 -8.88
N LYS A 39 15.13 -12.28 -10.05
CA LYS A 39 15.28 -10.82 -10.15
C LYS A 39 13.94 -10.09 -10.27
N LYS A 40 12.82 -10.78 -10.02
CA LYS A 40 11.49 -10.21 -10.17
C LYS A 40 11.19 -9.26 -9.01
N ARG A 41 10.53 -8.15 -9.33
CA ARG A 41 9.98 -7.24 -8.32
C ARG A 41 8.72 -7.83 -7.72
N VAL A 42 8.52 -7.55 -6.43
CA VAL A 42 7.27 -7.84 -5.73
C VAL A 42 6.61 -6.52 -5.40
N VAL A 43 5.28 -6.49 -5.47
CA VAL A 43 4.51 -5.29 -5.13
C VAL A 43 3.51 -5.65 -4.04
N GLY A 44 3.42 -4.80 -3.03
CA GLY A 44 2.42 -4.95 -1.98
C GLY A 44 1.84 -3.62 -1.53
N VAL A 45 0.77 -3.69 -0.76
CA VAL A 45 0.03 -2.53 -0.27
C VAL A 45 0.41 -2.26 1.17
N LEU A 46 0.61 -0.99 1.48
CA LEU A 46 0.86 -0.50 2.83
C LEU A 46 -0.44 0.03 3.43
N LEU A 47 -0.75 -0.46 4.63
CA LEU A 47 -1.89 -0.06 5.44
C LEU A 47 -1.42 0.71 6.67
N GLY A 48 -2.19 1.71 7.05
CA GLY A 48 -1.84 2.53 8.18
C GLY A 48 -2.78 3.70 8.39
N THR A 49 -2.27 4.70 9.08
CA THR A 49 -2.98 5.95 9.34
C THR A 49 -2.13 7.15 8.98
N SER A 50 -2.75 8.17 8.39
CA SER A 50 -2.13 9.47 8.18
C SER A 50 -2.70 10.48 9.18
N PHE A 51 -1.84 11.17 9.91
CA PHE A 51 -2.24 12.23 10.83
C PHE A 51 -1.22 13.37 10.86
N ARG A 52 -1.70 14.59 10.61
CA ARG A 52 -0.90 15.83 10.69
C ARG A 52 0.45 15.77 9.96
N GLY A 53 0.51 15.20 8.75
CA GLY A 53 1.74 15.10 7.96
C GLY A 53 2.66 13.95 8.35
N THR A 54 2.30 13.15 9.35
CA THR A 54 2.96 11.87 9.65
C THR A 54 2.12 10.72 9.12
N VAL A 55 2.77 9.76 8.45
CA VAL A 55 2.16 8.50 8.01
C VAL A 55 2.72 7.37 8.86
N ASP A 56 1.86 6.74 9.65
CA ASP A 56 2.20 5.56 10.44
C ASP A 56 1.78 4.31 9.65
N VAL A 57 2.78 3.54 9.22
CA VAL A 57 2.59 2.29 8.49
C VAL A 57 2.60 1.13 9.48
N THR A 58 1.42 0.59 9.75
CA THR A 58 1.19 -0.42 10.79
C THR A 58 1.14 -1.84 10.23
N ASN A 59 0.68 -1.98 8.98
CA ASN A 59 0.40 -3.28 8.38
C ASN A 59 0.66 -3.27 6.86
N SER A 60 0.75 -4.44 6.26
CA SER A 60 0.98 -4.60 4.83
C SER A 60 0.49 -5.95 4.33
N TYR A 61 0.12 -6.02 3.06
CA TYR A 61 -0.19 -7.29 2.40
C TYR A 61 0.37 -7.35 0.98
N ALA A 62 0.71 -8.56 0.56
CA ALA A 62 1.18 -8.85 -0.80
C ALA A 62 0.03 -8.73 -1.80
N VAL A 63 0.31 -8.22 -3.01
CA VAL A 63 -0.64 -8.26 -4.12
C VAL A 63 -0.02 -9.09 -5.25
N PRO A 64 -0.77 -9.98 -5.91
CA PRO A 64 -0.30 -10.68 -7.10
C PRO A 64 0.12 -9.65 -8.17
N PHE A 65 1.42 -9.67 -8.48
CA PHE A 65 2.05 -8.76 -9.42
C PHE A 65 2.96 -9.57 -10.34
N GLU A 66 2.81 -9.36 -11.64
CA GLU A 66 3.64 -9.97 -12.66
C GLU A 66 4.17 -8.91 -13.60
N GLU A 67 5.44 -9.00 -13.93
CA GLU A 67 6.09 -8.16 -14.93
C GLU A 67 6.69 -9.04 -16.02
N GLU A 68 6.69 -8.54 -17.25
CA GLU A 68 7.33 -9.24 -18.35
C GLU A 68 8.85 -9.07 -18.27
N ASP A 69 9.59 -10.19 -18.36
CA ASP A 69 11.05 -10.19 -18.22
C ASP A 69 11.77 -9.38 -19.33
N LYS A 70 11.10 -9.16 -20.48
CA LYS A 70 11.65 -8.46 -21.65
C LYS A 70 11.26 -6.99 -21.73
N ASP A 71 10.08 -6.60 -21.25
CA ASP A 71 9.62 -5.22 -21.20
C ASP A 71 8.97 -4.93 -19.84
N PRO A 72 9.72 -4.31 -18.90
CA PRO A 72 9.22 -3.96 -17.57
C PRO A 72 8.08 -2.93 -17.57
N SER A 73 7.74 -2.34 -18.71
CA SER A 73 6.60 -1.43 -18.88
C SER A 73 5.26 -2.18 -18.89
N ILE A 74 5.30 -3.47 -19.24
CA ILE A 74 4.14 -4.35 -19.26
C ILE A 74 4.10 -5.08 -17.92
N SER A 75 3.19 -4.61 -17.05
CA SER A 75 2.99 -5.19 -15.73
C SER A 75 1.51 -5.43 -15.46
N PHE A 76 1.21 -6.53 -14.79
CA PHE A 76 -0.12 -6.93 -14.37
C PHE A 76 -0.22 -6.88 -12.86
N LEU A 77 -1.30 -6.26 -12.38
CA LEU A 77 -1.65 -6.21 -10.97
C LEU A 77 -3.11 -6.63 -10.79
N ASP A 78 -3.36 -7.58 -9.90
CA ASP A 78 -4.71 -8.07 -9.61
C ASP A 78 -5.48 -7.07 -8.74
N HIS A 79 -6.33 -6.27 -9.38
CA HIS A 79 -7.17 -5.27 -8.71
C HIS A 79 -8.32 -5.91 -7.92
N ASN A 80 -8.85 -7.05 -8.37
CA ASN A 80 -9.93 -7.75 -7.68
C ASN A 80 -9.44 -8.33 -6.34
N TYR A 81 -8.21 -8.85 -6.35
CA TYR A 81 -7.54 -9.29 -5.13
C TYR A 81 -7.34 -8.13 -4.15
N HIS A 82 -6.87 -6.98 -4.66
CA HIS A 82 -6.68 -5.77 -3.85
C HIS A 82 -7.97 -5.34 -3.15
N GLU A 83 -9.08 -5.20 -3.88
CA GLU A 83 -10.37 -4.78 -3.32
C GLU A 83 -10.89 -5.74 -2.25
N SER A 84 -10.78 -7.04 -2.53
CA SER A 84 -11.23 -8.09 -1.61
C SER A 84 -10.42 -8.06 -0.31
N MET A 85 -9.09 -8.01 -0.40
CA MET A 85 -8.19 -7.95 0.76
C MET A 85 -8.37 -6.66 1.55
N PHE A 86 -8.46 -5.52 0.88
CA PHE A 86 -8.68 -4.24 1.54
C PHE A 86 -10.01 -4.24 2.32
N SER A 87 -11.08 -4.78 1.73
CA SER A 87 -12.36 -4.95 2.41
C SER A 87 -12.25 -5.82 3.66
N MET A 88 -11.49 -6.92 3.61
CA MET A 88 -11.26 -7.78 4.78
C MET A 88 -10.50 -7.05 5.90
N PHE A 89 -9.40 -6.37 5.57
CA PHE A 89 -8.63 -5.63 6.57
C PHE A 89 -9.43 -4.49 7.20
N ARG A 90 -10.23 -3.77 6.41
CA ARG A 90 -11.09 -2.71 6.91
C ARG A 90 -12.18 -3.22 7.86
N ARG A 91 -12.66 -4.46 7.68
CA ARG A 91 -13.60 -5.10 8.61
C ARG A 91 -12.96 -5.42 9.97
N ILE A 92 -11.67 -5.69 10.00
CA ILE A 92 -10.91 -5.97 11.24
C ILE A 92 -10.55 -4.66 11.93
N ASN A 93 -10.04 -3.68 11.17
CA ASN A 93 -9.63 -2.39 11.69
C ASN A 93 -10.08 -1.25 10.76
N ALA A 94 -11.20 -0.60 11.11
CA ALA A 94 -11.76 0.49 10.31
C ALA A 94 -10.91 1.78 10.30
N LYS A 95 -9.91 1.90 11.17
CA LYS A 95 -9.01 3.06 11.20
C LYS A 95 -7.92 2.97 10.13
N GLU A 96 -7.54 1.75 9.76
CA GLU A 96 -6.52 1.52 8.72
C GLU A 96 -7.09 1.83 7.34
N HIS A 97 -6.31 2.57 6.57
CA HIS A 97 -6.55 2.83 5.16
C HIS A 97 -5.27 2.59 4.36
N VAL A 98 -5.40 2.54 3.04
CA VAL A 98 -4.25 2.47 2.15
C VAL A 98 -3.46 3.76 2.27
N VAL A 99 -2.20 3.66 2.69
CA VAL A 99 -1.26 4.78 2.83
C VAL A 99 -0.17 4.77 1.78
N GLY A 100 -0.02 3.68 1.03
CA GLY A 100 0.96 3.54 -0.03
C GLY A 100 1.12 2.10 -0.52
N TRP A 101 2.24 1.85 -1.17
CA TRP A 101 2.65 0.56 -1.70
C TRP A 101 4.19 0.42 -1.58
N TYR A 102 4.68 -0.81 -1.64
CA TYR A 102 6.10 -1.15 -1.65
C TYR A 102 6.43 -2.10 -2.78
#